data_AF-A0A6I4MC46-F1
#
_entry.id   AF-A0A6I4MC46-F1
#
_cell.length_a   1.000
_cell.length_b   1.000
_cell.length_c   1.000
_cell.angle_alpha   90.00
_cell.angle_beta   90.00
_cell.angle_gamma   90.00
#
_symmetry.space_group_name_H-M   'P 1'
#
loop_
_entity.id
_entity.type
_entity.pdbx_description
1 polymer ?
#
loop_
_entity_poly.entity_id
_entity_poly.type
_entity_poly.pdbx_seq_one_letter_code
_entity_poly.pdbx_strand_id
1 'polypeptide(L)' 'MTIPAELKRSLKRLREVRARRPAEAQSLALAEWRDEMADVLDELAERLLFESDREQAATEAEAARAQASEIRARLG' A
#
# COMPACT_ATOMS: atom_id res chain seq x y z
N MET A 1 25.44 -7.30 -5.14
CA MET A 1 24.20 -7.82 -4.53
C MET A 1 23.12 -7.91 -5.59
N THR A 2 22.49 -9.07 -5.77
CA THR A 2 21.37 -9.23 -6.71
C THR A 2 20.07 -9.09 -5.92
N ILE A 3 19.22 -8.15 -6.30
CA ILE A 3 17.89 -7.99 -5.68
C ILE A 3 17.05 -9.24 -6.02
N PRO A 4 16.43 -9.92 -5.04
CA PRO A 4 15.54 -11.05 -5.29
C PRO A 4 14.43 -10.70 -6.28
N ALA A 5 14.08 -11.64 -7.16
CA ALA A 5 13.05 -11.42 -8.18
C ALA A 5 11.70 -11.04 -7.57
N GLU A 6 11.33 -11.65 -6.44
CA GLU A 6 10.12 -11.31 -5.69
C GLU A 6 10.09 -9.86 -5.24
N LEU A 7 11.17 -9.39 -4.61
CA LEU A 7 11.29 -8.01 -4.17
C LEU A 7 11.21 -7.03 -5.35
N LYS A 8 11.78 -7.37 -6.51
CA LYS A 8 11.61 -6.56 -7.73
C LYS A 8 10.16 -6.48 -8.19
N ARG A 9 9.40 -7.60 -8.10
CA ARG A 9 7.98 -7.64 -8.48
C ARG A 9 7.14 -6.78 -7.54
N SER A 10 7.29 -6.93 -6.24
CA SER A 10 6.53 -6.14 -5.24
C SER A 10 6.86 -4.65 -5.35
N LEU A 11 8.14 -4.29 -5.56
CA LEU A 11 8.53 -2.89 -5.81
C LEU A 11 7.96 -2.33 -7.13
N LYS A 12 7.85 -3.17 -8.17
CA LYS A 12 7.20 -2.78 -9.43
C LYS A 12 5.71 -2.53 -9.21
N ARG A 13 5.03 -3.47 -8.54
CA ARG A 13 3.61 -3.35 -8.17
C ARG A 13 3.35 -2.09 -7.36
N LEU A 14 4.20 -1.78 -6.37
CA LEU A 14 4.09 -0.54 -5.59
C LEU A 14 4.12 0.71 -6.48
N ARG A 15 5.04 0.77 -7.45
CA ARG A 15 5.10 1.92 -8.38
C ARG A 15 3.84 2.03 -9.22
N GLU A 16 3.33 0.90 -9.72
CA GLU A 16 2.11 0.86 -10.54
C GLU A 16 0.86 1.29 -9.75
N VAL A 17 0.71 0.83 -8.51
CA VAL A 17 -0.38 1.29 -7.65
C VAL A 17 -0.22 2.77 -7.33
N ARG A 18 0.97 3.24 -6.94
CA ARG A 18 1.21 4.67 -6.66
C ARG A 18 0.89 5.58 -7.85
N ALA A 19 1.19 5.13 -9.07
CA ALA A 19 0.89 5.88 -10.29
C ALA A 19 -0.61 5.99 -10.59
N ARG A 20 -1.41 5.03 -10.13
CA ARG A 20 -2.88 5.02 -10.28
C ARG A 20 -3.62 5.82 -9.22
N ARG A 21 -2.92 6.57 -8.36
CA ARG A 21 -3.55 7.36 -7.30
C ARG A 21 -4.64 8.27 -7.87
N PRO A 22 -5.91 8.12 -7.43
CA PRO A 22 -6.99 9.01 -7.85
C PRO A 22 -6.71 10.47 -7.45
N ALA A 23 -7.08 11.41 -8.33
CA ALA A 23 -6.93 12.84 -8.07
C ALA A 23 -7.92 13.36 -7.01
N GLU A 24 -9.10 12.74 -6.94
CA GLU A 24 -10.17 13.14 -6.02
C GLU A 24 -9.89 12.64 -4.59
N ALA A 25 -9.67 13.59 -3.69
CA ALA A 25 -9.26 13.34 -2.31
C ALA A 25 -10.34 12.68 -1.42
N GLN A 26 -11.60 12.63 -1.86
CA GLN A 26 -12.72 12.08 -1.09
C GLN A 26 -13.66 11.32 -2.03
N SER A 27 -13.15 10.24 -2.63
CA SER A 27 -13.88 9.37 -3.54
C SER A 27 -13.79 7.92 -3.08
N LEU A 28 -14.79 7.09 -3.44
CA LEU A 28 -14.70 5.65 -3.21
C LEU A 28 -13.50 5.03 -3.95
N ALA A 29 -13.14 5.57 -5.12
CA ALA A 29 -11.94 5.18 -5.84
C ALA A 29 -10.66 5.40 -5.02
N LEU A 30 -10.60 6.47 -4.21
CA LEU A 30 -9.46 6.68 -3.30
C LEU A 30 -9.44 5.63 -2.19
N ALA A 31 -10.59 5.23 -1.65
CA ALA A 31 -10.67 4.17 -0.64
C ALA A 31 -10.20 2.82 -1.20
N GLU A 32 -10.63 2.46 -2.42
CA GLU A 32 -10.18 1.25 -3.12
C GLU A 32 -8.67 1.29 -3.39
N TRP A 33 -8.16 2.43 -3.85
CA TRP A 33 -6.72 2.64 -4.06
C TRP A 33 -5.92 2.51 -2.76
N ARG A 34 -6.47 2.97 -1.63
CA ARG A 34 -5.84 2.83 -0.30
C ARG A 34 -5.76 1.38 0.15
N ASP A 35 -6.80 0.58 -0.08
CA ASP A 35 -6.75 -0.86 0.20
C ASP A 35 -5.71 -1.56 -0.68
N GLU A 36 -5.66 -1.24 -1.97
CA GLU A 36 -4.64 -1.80 -2.87
C GLU A 36 -3.22 -1.41 -2.43
N MET A 37 -3.05 -0.20 -1.86
CA MET A 37 -1.77 0.21 -1.27
C MET A 37 -1.42 -0.59 -0.03
N ALA A 38 -2.38 -0.86 0.85
CA ALA A 38 -2.18 -1.69 2.03
C ALA A 38 -1.73 -3.11 1.64
N ASP A 39 -2.38 -3.72 0.65
CA ASP A 39 -2.03 -5.06 0.18
C ASP A 39 -0.60 -5.16 -0.34
N VAL A 40 -0.14 -4.14 -1.07
CA VAL A 40 1.24 -4.11 -1.59
C VAL A 40 2.26 -3.86 -0.49
N LEU A 41 1.90 -3.06 0.52
CA LEU A 41 2.77 -2.80 1.67
C LEU A 41 2.94 -4.06 2.54
N ASP A 42 1.87 -4.84 2.77
CA ASP A 42 1.96 -6.14 3.43
C ASP A 42 2.84 -7.11 2.63
N GLU A 43 2.65 -7.18 1.31
CA GLU A 43 3.49 -7.99 0.43
C GLU A 43 4.97 -7.59 0.55
N LEU A 44 5.26 -6.29 0.64
CA LEU A 44 6.61 -5.79 0.85
C LEU A 44 7.15 -6.13 2.24
N ALA A 45 6.34 -6.02 3.29
CA ALA A 45 6.74 -6.35 4.66
C ALA A 45 7.25 -7.79 4.76
N GLU A 46 6.68 -8.75 4.04
CA GLU A 46 7.18 -10.14 4.04
C GLU A 46 8.56 -10.31 3.36
N ARG A 47 8.94 -9.37 2.49
CA ARG A 47 10.08 -9.49 1.57
C ARG A 47 11.25 -8.57 1.93
N LEU A 48 11.03 -7.59 2.81
CA LEU A 48 12.06 -6.66 3.25
C LEU A 48 13.03 -7.34 4.22
N LEU A 49 14.31 -7.07 4.01
CA LEU A 49 15.40 -7.72 4.73
C LEU A 49 15.46 -7.27 6.20
N PHE A 50 15.29 -5.97 6.42
CA PHE A 50 15.42 -5.36 7.73
C PHE A 50 14.07 -5.29 8.43
N GLU A 51 14.05 -5.67 9.71
CA GLU A 51 12.86 -5.67 10.55
C GLU A 51 12.20 -4.30 10.64
N SER A 52 12.98 -3.24 10.80
CA SER A 52 12.49 -1.86 10.80
C SER A 52 11.70 -1.51 9.53
N ASP A 53 12.14 -2.00 8.37
CA ASP A 53 11.46 -1.75 7.10
C ASP A 53 10.16 -2.55 7.01
N ARG A 54 10.12 -3.75 7.61
CA ARG A 54 8.89 -4.56 7.70
C ARG A 54 7.86 -3.90 8.61
N GLU A 55 8.28 -3.43 9.78
CA GLU A 55 7.42 -2.73 10.74
C GLU A 55 6.87 -1.43 10.16
N GLN A 56 7.71 -0.67 9.45
CA GLN A 56 7.30 0.54 8.75
C GLN A 56 6.26 0.22 7.67
N ALA A 57 6.51 -0.80 6.84
CA ALA A 57 5.58 -1.21 5.79
C ALA A 57 4.22 -1.66 6.37
N ALA A 58 4.22 -2.45 7.45
CA ALA A 58 3.01 -2.87 8.14
C ALA A 58 2.25 -1.68 8.75
N THR A 59 2.96 -0.73 9.36
CA THR A 59 2.36 0.49 9.92
C THR A 59 1.69 1.33 8.83
N GLU A 60 2.35 1.48 7.68
CA GLU A 60 1.79 2.20 6.54
C GLU A 60 0.58 1.46 5.93
N ALA A 61 0.58 0.13 5.92
CA ALA A 61 -0.55 -0.67 5.45
C ALA A 61 -1.79 -0.46 6.34
N GLU A 62 -1.61 -0.53 7.66
CA GLU A 62 -2.68 -0.25 8.62
C GLU A 62 -3.22 1.18 8.49
N ALA A 63 -2.34 2.17 8.35
CA ALA A 63 -2.75 3.55 8.12
C ALA A 63 -3.55 3.72 6.81
N ALA A 64 -3.19 2.99 5.75
CA ALA A 64 -3.93 3.01 4.49
C ALA A 64 -5.34 2.41 4.64
N ARG A 65 -5.48 1.27 5.33
CA ARG A 65 -6.79 0.65 5.64
C ARG A 65 -7.68 1.54 6.50
N ALA A 66 -7.09 2.18 7.50
CA ALA A 66 -7.80 3.13 8.37
C ALA A 66 -8.40 4.27 7.53
N GLN A 67 -7.59 4.86 6.64
CA GLN A 67 -8.06 5.94 5.75
C GLN A 67 -9.11 5.46 4.74
N ALA A 68 -8.98 4.25 4.18
CA ALA A 68 -10.00 3.68 3.31
C ALA A 68 -11.35 3.54 4.05
N SER A 69 -11.30 3.04 5.28
CA SER A 69 -12.47 2.87 6.16
C SER A 69 -13.12 4.21 6.51
N GLU A 70 -12.32 5.22 6.85
CA GLU A 70 -12.79 6.58 7.11
C GLU A 70 -13.50 7.20 5.91
N ILE A 71 -12.92 7.06 4.71
CA ILE A 71 -13.51 7.57 3.46
C ILE A 71 -14.86 6.90 3.21
N ARG A 72 -14.95 5.57 3.37
CA ARG A 72 -16.20 4.82 3.21
C ARG A 72 -17.26 5.24 4.23
N ALA A 73 -16.88 5.41 5.49
CA ALA A 73 -17.79 5.84 6.55
C ALA A 73 -18.34 7.26 6.33
N ARG A 74 -17.63 8.10 5.59
CA ARG A 74 -18.06 9.46 5.24
C ARG A 74 -18.95 9.53 4.00
N LEU A 75 -18.74 8.62 3.04
CA LEU A 75 -19.44 8.62 1.74
C LEU A 75 -20.65 7.68 1.69
N GLY A 76 -20.78 6.75 2.64
CA GLY A 76 -21.96 5.92 2.86
C GLY A 76 -22.96 6.57 3.81
#